data_AF-A0A1D3DQ52-F1
#
_entry.id   AF-A0A1D3DQ52-F1
#
_cell.length_a   1.000
_cell.length_b   1.000
_cell.length_c   1.000
_cell.angle_alpha   90.00
_cell.angle_beta   90.00
_cell.angle_gamma   90.00
#
_symmetry.space_group_name_H-M   'P 1'
#
loop_
_entity.id
_entity.type
_entity.pdbx_description
1 polymer ?
#
loop_
_entity_poly.entity_id
_entity_poly.type
_entity_poly.pdbx_seq_one_letter_code
_entity_poly.pdbx_strand_id
1 'polypeptide(L)'
;MTDSAVPHPARLPGCGGGPLTHRPGLLEEPLFWLGHLSSCVHSDETGELLWGADHDAAGDFQDGLWTRADWPSFTVPLADEHRLHVVYRTLADDMGIDYLLHHPDRDQAELLARDDGHFMGPGLSRPEHRRSARPSAAPAARVR
;
A
#
# COMPACT_ATOMS: atom_id res chain seq x y z
N MET A 1 21.87 12.43 12.83
CA MET A 1 20.50 11.97 13.18
C MET A 1 20.24 10.79 12.26
N THR A 2 20.58 9.59 12.74
CA THR A 2 20.57 8.36 11.95
C THR A 2 19.12 7.92 11.76
N ASP A 3 18.65 8.05 10.52
CA ASP A 3 17.51 7.34 9.99
C ASP A 3 17.71 5.86 10.32
N SER A 4 17.00 5.39 11.35
CA SER A 4 16.96 3.98 11.66
C SER A 4 16.21 3.36 10.51
N ALA A 5 16.95 2.82 9.54
CA ALA A 5 16.43 1.99 8.48
C ALA A 5 15.65 0.84 9.12
N VAL A 6 14.35 1.07 9.31
CA VAL A 6 13.43 0.06 9.80
C VAL A 6 13.54 -1.09 8.81
N PRO A 7 13.81 -2.33 9.26
CA PRO A 7 13.95 -3.45 8.35
C PRO A 7 12.63 -3.64 7.63
N HIS A 8 12.61 -3.34 6.33
CA HIS A 8 11.47 -3.60 5.48
C HIS A 8 11.54 -5.06 5.07
N PRO A 9 10.48 -5.84 5.32
CA PRO A 9 10.54 -7.26 5.07
C PRO A 9 10.68 -7.52 3.58
N ALA A 10 11.68 -8.34 3.19
CA ALA A 10 11.88 -8.80 1.81
C ALA A 10 10.69 -9.63 1.30
N ARG A 11 9.82 -10.08 2.21
CA ARG A 11 8.57 -10.79 1.96
C ARG A 11 7.56 -10.38 3.03
N LEU A 12 6.38 -9.90 2.62
CA LEU A 12 5.26 -9.67 3.53
C LEU A 12 4.41 -10.95 3.60
N PRO A 13 4.30 -11.62 4.76
CA PRO A 13 3.36 -12.73 4.92
C PRO A 13 1.94 -12.24 4.61
N GLY A 14 1.29 -12.85 3.61
CA GLY A 14 -0.02 -12.43 3.08
C GLY A 14 0.04 -11.77 1.69
N CYS A 15 1.22 -11.28 1.29
CA CYS A 15 1.50 -10.91 -0.10
C CYS A 15 2.00 -12.17 -0.83
N GLY A 16 1.54 -12.45 -2.05
CA GLY A 16 1.70 -13.70 -2.81
C GLY A 16 3.13 -14.19 -3.11
N GLY A 17 4.16 -13.72 -2.40
CA GLY A 17 5.50 -14.29 -2.38
C GLY A 17 6.48 -13.72 -3.43
N GLY A 18 6.06 -12.72 -4.20
CA GLY A 18 6.89 -12.02 -5.17
C GLY A 18 8.05 -11.23 -4.55
N PRO A 19 9.08 -10.89 -5.35
CA PRO A 19 10.26 -10.18 -4.87
C PRO A 19 9.89 -8.73 -4.51
N LEU A 20 9.69 -8.47 -3.23
CA LEU A 20 9.33 -7.13 -2.73
C LEU A 20 10.55 -6.21 -2.74
N THR A 21 10.41 -5.04 -3.37
CA THR A 21 11.42 -3.97 -3.32
C THR A 21 10.83 -2.75 -2.64
N HIS A 22 11.35 -2.42 -1.45
CA HIS A 22 10.94 -1.22 -0.74
C HIS A 22 11.48 0.05 -1.43
N ARG A 23 10.58 0.92 -1.88
CA ARG A 23 10.83 2.16 -2.62
C ARG A 23 10.06 3.34 -2.00
N PRO A 24 10.49 3.86 -0.83
CA PRO A 24 9.82 4.98 -0.17
C PRO A 24 9.86 6.26 -1.01
N GLY A 25 10.85 6.40 -1.89
CA GLY A 25 10.97 7.54 -2.81
C GLY A 25 9.84 7.66 -3.83
N LEU A 26 8.97 6.65 -3.96
CA LEU A 26 7.73 6.79 -4.75
C LEU A 26 6.82 7.89 -4.18
N LEU A 27 6.79 8.08 -2.87
CA LEU A 27 5.96 9.11 -2.22
C LEU A 27 6.41 10.54 -2.56
N GLU A 28 7.69 10.71 -2.91
CA GLU A 28 8.30 11.99 -3.24
C GLU A 28 8.23 12.30 -4.75
N GLU A 29 7.82 11.33 -5.56
CA GLU A 29 7.74 11.48 -7.01
C GLU A 29 6.39 12.12 -7.40
N PRO A 30 6.35 13.34 -7.95
CA PRO A 30 5.07 13.99 -8.26
C PRO A 30 4.20 13.20 -9.23
N LEU A 31 4.83 12.57 -10.25
CA LEU A 31 4.14 11.78 -11.26
C LEU A 31 3.56 10.47 -10.70
N PHE A 32 4.10 9.97 -9.58
CA PHE A 32 3.59 8.78 -8.92
C PHE A 32 2.14 8.98 -8.47
N TRP A 33 1.82 10.11 -7.84
CA TRP A 33 0.48 10.37 -7.31
C TRP A 33 -0.58 10.49 -8.41
N LEU A 34 -0.22 11.09 -9.54
CA LEU A 34 -1.09 11.23 -10.70
C LEU A 34 -1.56 9.88 -11.24
N GLY A 35 -0.64 8.91 -11.32
CA GLY A 35 -0.99 7.57 -11.78
C GLY A 35 -1.56 6.66 -10.67
N HIS A 36 -1.08 6.79 -9.43
CA HIS A 36 -1.61 6.03 -8.28
C HIS A 36 -3.09 6.31 -8.03
N LEU A 37 -3.53 7.55 -8.21
CA LEU A 37 -4.92 7.96 -8.01
C LEU A 37 -5.79 7.85 -9.27
N SER A 38 -5.23 7.35 -10.39
CA SER A 38 -5.95 7.31 -11.67
C SER A 38 -7.20 6.44 -11.62
N SER A 39 -7.18 5.32 -10.90
CA SER A 39 -8.35 4.46 -10.69
C SER A 39 -9.48 5.15 -9.92
N CYS A 40 -9.19 6.25 -9.21
CA CYS A 40 -10.20 7.05 -8.51
C CYS A 40 -10.93 8.03 -9.44
N VAL A 41 -10.45 8.26 -10.67
CA VAL A 41 -11.02 9.21 -11.62
C VAL A 41 -11.97 8.49 -12.57
N HIS A 42 -13.28 8.77 -12.42
CA HIS A 42 -14.33 8.01 -13.11
C HIS A 42 -14.83 8.66 -14.41
N SER A 43 -14.23 9.77 -14.85
CA SER A 43 -14.62 10.45 -16.07
C SER A 43 -13.43 11.08 -16.79
N ASP A 44 -13.41 10.94 -18.11
CA ASP A 44 -12.35 11.48 -18.98
C ASP A 44 -12.20 13.00 -18.83
N GLU A 45 -13.32 13.73 -18.66
CA GLU A 45 -13.31 15.18 -18.43
C GLU A 45 -12.61 15.57 -17.11
N THR A 46 -12.77 14.76 -16.05
CA THR A 46 -12.06 15.00 -14.77
C THR A 46 -10.59 14.61 -14.89
N GLY A 47 -10.28 13.63 -15.75
CA GLY A 47 -8.92 13.21 -16.04
C GLY A 47 -8.09 14.32 -16.68
N GLU A 48 -8.58 14.93 -17.76
CA GLU A 48 -7.86 16.01 -18.44
C GLU A 48 -7.60 17.22 -17.53
N LEU A 49 -8.55 17.54 -16.64
CA LEU A 49 -8.41 18.60 -15.64
C LEU A 49 -7.43 18.24 -14.51
N LEU A 50 -7.32 16.97 -14.14
CA LEU A 50 -6.44 16.50 -13.07
C LEU A 50 -4.98 16.34 -13.53
N TRP A 51 -4.78 15.80 -14.74
CA TRP A 51 -3.46 15.48 -15.28
C TRP A 51 -2.83 16.64 -16.07
N GLY A 52 -3.65 17.52 -16.65
CA GLY A 52 -3.16 18.70 -17.37
C GLY A 52 -2.08 18.34 -18.40
N ALA A 53 -0.99 19.12 -18.42
CA ALA A 53 0.14 18.89 -19.34
C ALA A 53 1.00 17.67 -18.97
N ASP A 54 0.82 17.09 -17.78
CA ASP A 54 1.67 16.03 -17.25
C ASP A 54 1.08 14.62 -17.50
N HIS A 55 -0.04 14.53 -18.23
CA HIS A 55 -0.72 13.26 -18.53
C HIS A 55 0.22 12.22 -19.15
N ASP A 56 0.93 12.59 -20.23
CA ASP A 56 1.81 11.66 -20.94
C ASP A 56 3.01 11.26 -20.08
N ALA A 57 3.57 12.21 -19.34
CA ALA A 57 4.68 11.94 -18.42
C ALA A 57 4.27 11.02 -17.26
N ALA A 58 3.05 11.18 -16.74
CA ALA A 58 2.50 10.28 -15.74
C ALA A 58 2.24 8.88 -16.32
N GLY A 59 1.76 8.79 -17.57
CA GLY A 59 1.60 7.53 -18.30
C GLY A 59 2.93 6.77 -18.46
N ASP A 60 3.97 7.45 -18.96
CA ASP A 60 5.31 6.87 -19.12
C ASP A 60 5.89 6.40 -17.77
N PHE A 61 5.69 7.19 -16.71
CA PHE A 61 6.11 6.82 -15.37
C PHE A 61 5.38 5.56 -14.87
N GLN A 62 4.06 5.48 -15.08
CA GLN A 62 3.28 4.31 -14.69
C GLN A 62 3.65 3.06 -15.49
N ASP A 63 3.86 3.18 -16.81
CA ASP A 63 4.33 2.06 -17.63
C ASP A 63 5.68 1.52 -17.10
N GLY A 64 6.61 2.43 -16.80
CA GLY A 64 7.89 2.07 -16.18
C GLY A 64 7.76 1.47 -14.77
N LEU A 65 6.67 1.76 -14.05
CA LEU A 65 6.36 1.15 -12.75
C LEU A 65 5.77 -0.26 -12.91
N TRP A 66 4.85 -0.45 -13.86
CA TRP A 66 4.13 -1.71 -14.09
C TRP A 66 4.92 -2.75 -14.88
N THR A 67 5.92 -2.35 -15.67
CA THR A 67 6.77 -3.27 -16.44
C THR A 67 7.94 -3.85 -15.64
N ARG A 68 8.01 -3.55 -14.34
CA ARG A 68 9.11 -3.98 -13.47
C ARG A 68 9.02 -5.47 -13.11
N ALA A 69 10.20 -6.11 -13.04
CA ALA A 69 10.33 -7.51 -12.63
C ALA A 69 10.29 -7.72 -11.11
N ASP A 70 10.29 -6.65 -10.32
CA ASP A 70 10.11 -6.65 -8.86
C ASP A 70 8.73 -6.11 -8.47
N TRP A 71 8.31 -6.28 -7.22
CA TRP A 71 7.09 -5.67 -6.67
C TRP A 71 7.46 -4.42 -5.87
N PRO A 72 7.34 -3.21 -6.44
CA PRO A 72 7.57 -1.98 -5.71
C PRO A 72 6.62 -1.86 -4.54
N SER A 73 7.14 -1.47 -3.38
CA SER A 73 6.32 -1.20 -2.21
C SER A 73 6.78 0.01 -1.43
N PHE A 74 5.85 0.66 -0.75
CA PHE A 74 6.17 1.68 0.25
C PHE A 74 5.31 1.47 1.49
N THR A 75 5.73 2.06 2.60
CA THR A 75 5.05 1.93 3.89
C THR A 75 4.60 3.30 4.37
N VAL A 76 3.32 3.42 4.68
CA VAL A 76 2.74 4.62 5.31
C VAL A 76 2.53 4.32 6.80
N PRO A 77 3.10 5.11 7.71
CA PRO A 77 2.84 4.97 9.13
C PRO A 77 1.39 5.39 9.45
N LEU A 78 0.71 4.61 10.28
CA LEU A 78 -0.62 4.90 10.81
C LEU A 78 -0.55 5.10 12.34
N ALA A 79 -1.68 5.45 12.95
CA ALA A 79 -1.80 5.54 14.41
C ALA A 79 -1.59 4.17 15.09
N ASP A 80 -1.27 4.19 16.38
CA ASP A 80 -1.11 2.99 17.21
C ASP A 80 -0.14 1.97 16.60
N GLU A 81 1.00 2.44 16.09
CA GLU A 81 2.08 1.64 15.48
C GLU A 81 1.68 0.79 14.26
N HIS A 82 0.46 0.97 13.76
CA HIS A 82 0.02 0.33 12.54
C HIS A 82 0.80 0.86 11.34
N ARG A 83 0.96 0.01 10.34
CA ARG A 83 1.67 0.30 9.10
C ARG A 83 0.80 -0.17 7.95
N LEU A 84 0.61 0.72 6.98
CA LEU A 84 0.00 0.35 5.70
C LEU A 84 1.12 0.11 4.70
N HIS A 85 1.25 -1.13 4.24
CA HIS A 85 2.10 -1.45 3.10
C HIS A 85 1.27 -1.41 1.83
N VAL A 86 1.73 -0.61 0.87
CA VAL A 86 1.16 -0.56 -0.47
C VAL A 86 2.11 -1.31 -1.39
N VAL A 87 1.62 -2.35 -2.06
CA VAL A 87 2.44 -3.24 -2.90
C VAL A 87 1.89 -3.25 -4.31
N TYR A 88 2.73 -2.85 -5.27
CA TYR A 88 2.46 -2.97 -6.69
C TYR A 88 2.87 -4.36 -7.15
N ARG A 89 1.89 -5.22 -7.43
CA ARG A 89 2.11 -6.52 -8.05
C ARG A 89 2.20 -6.30 -9.54
N THR A 90 3.38 -6.39 -10.11
CA THR A 90 3.67 -6.01 -11.52
C THR A 90 3.84 -7.21 -12.45
N LEU A 91 3.65 -8.44 -11.94
CA LEU A 91 3.76 -9.64 -12.76
C LEU A 91 2.49 -9.81 -13.60
N ALA A 92 2.65 -10.11 -14.89
CA ALA A 92 1.60 -10.04 -15.90
C ALA A 92 0.29 -10.80 -15.58
N ASP A 93 0.37 -11.90 -14.81
CA ASP A 93 -0.80 -12.72 -14.45
C ASP A 93 -1.45 -12.35 -13.10
N ASP A 94 -0.87 -11.40 -12.36
CA ASP A 94 -1.33 -11.01 -11.01
C ASP A 94 -1.18 -9.50 -10.78
N MET A 95 -1.47 -8.69 -11.80
CA MET A 95 -1.30 -7.25 -11.71
C MET A 95 -2.32 -6.61 -10.77
N GLY A 96 -1.86 -5.68 -9.93
CA GLY A 96 -2.73 -4.87 -9.10
C GLY A 96 -2.02 -4.29 -7.88
N ILE A 97 -2.74 -3.50 -7.09
CA ILE A 97 -2.21 -2.88 -5.88
C ILE A 97 -2.83 -3.57 -4.66
N ASP A 98 -1.99 -4.17 -3.82
CA ASP A 98 -2.40 -4.71 -2.53
C ASP A 98 -2.14 -3.68 -1.42
N TYR A 99 -3.16 -3.48 -0.58
CA TYR A 99 -3.09 -2.65 0.63
C TYR A 99 -3.09 -3.58 1.84
N LEU A 100 -1.95 -3.69 2.52
CA LEU A 100 -1.75 -4.62 3.63
C LEU A 100 -1.56 -3.85 4.94
N LEU A 101 -2.42 -4.11 5.91
CA LEU A 101 -2.33 -3.53 7.25
C LEU A 101 -1.48 -4.44 8.15
N HIS A 102 -0.40 -3.90 8.70
CA HIS A 102 0.47 -4.61 9.64
C HIS A 102 0.53 -3.90 10.99
N HIS A 103 0.58 -4.68 12.07
CA HIS A 103 0.86 -4.21 13.42
C HIS A 103 2.03 -5.06 13.95
N PRO A 104 3.01 -4.47 14.66
CA PRO A 104 4.20 -5.20 15.12
C PRO A 104 3.87 -6.43 16.00
N ASP A 105 2.80 -6.38 16.78
CA ASP A 105 2.33 -7.52 17.60
C ASP A 105 1.66 -8.66 16.79
N ARG A 106 1.51 -8.52 15.47
CA ARG A 106 0.90 -9.54 14.61
C ARG A 106 1.95 -10.15 13.68
N ASP A 107 1.96 -11.48 13.63
CA ASP A 107 2.88 -12.25 12.78
C ASP A 107 2.59 -12.10 11.28
N GLN A 108 1.39 -11.67 10.90
CA GLN A 108 0.93 -11.57 9.51
C GLN A 108 0.29 -10.21 9.25
N ALA A 109 0.47 -9.71 8.03
CA ALA A 109 -0.24 -8.54 7.54
C ALA A 109 -1.64 -8.94 7.05
N GLU A 110 -2.62 -8.09 7.32
CA GLU A 110 -4.02 -8.27 6.93
C GLU A 110 -4.28 -7.57 5.59
N LEU A 111 -4.85 -8.27 4.61
CA LEU A 111 -5.25 -7.65 3.34
C LEU A 111 -6.47 -6.75 3.56
N LEU A 112 -6.27 -5.45 3.46
CA LEU A 112 -7.29 -4.43 3.63
C LEU A 112 -8.11 -4.25 2.35
N ALA A 113 -7.41 -4.12 1.23
CA ALA A 113 -8.02 -3.88 -0.08
C ALA A 113 -7.08 -4.35 -1.19
N ARG A 114 -7.68 -4.59 -2.36
CA ARG A 114 -6.98 -4.85 -3.60
C ARG A 114 -7.58 -3.98 -4.70
N ASP A 115 -6.71 -3.32 -5.45
CA ASP A 115 -7.06 -2.62 -6.68
C ASP A 115 -6.52 -3.42 -7.87
N ASP A 116 -7.35 -4.32 -8.40
CA ASP A 116 -7.03 -5.26 -9.47
C ASP A 116 -8.11 -5.30 -10.56
N GLY A 117 -8.63 -4.14 -11.00
CA GLY A 117 -9.61 -4.03 -12.12
C GLY A 117 -10.98 -4.70 -11.89
N HIS A 118 -11.06 -5.60 -10.91
CA HIS A 118 -12.22 -6.26 -10.35
C HIS A 118 -12.20 -5.96 -8.86
N PHE A 119 -12.54 -4.72 -8.49
CA PHE A 119 -12.55 -4.26 -7.10
C PHE A 119 -13.28 -5.27 -6.20
N MET A 120 -12.51 -6.08 -5.47
CA MET A 120 -12.99 -7.10 -4.55
C MET A 120 -12.35 -6.87 -3.19
N GLY A 121 -12.61 -5.70 -2.60
CA GLY A 121 -12.32 -5.44 -1.19
C GLY A 121 -13.60 -5.62 -0.35
N PRO A 122 -13.58 -6.35 0.78
CA PRO A 122 -14.63 -6.24 1.77
C PRO A 122 -14.48 -4.84 2.38
N GLY A 123 -15.15 -3.83 1.82
CA GLY A 123 -15.00 -2.45 2.28
C GLY A 123 -15.16 -2.41 3.81
N LEU A 124 -14.08 -2.10 4.53
CA LEU A 124 -14.15 -2.07 5.99
C LEU A 124 -15.10 -0.95 6.40
N SER A 125 -16.14 -1.30 7.15
CA SER A 125 -16.98 -0.29 7.78
C SER A 125 -16.16 0.46 8.84
N ARG A 126 -16.44 1.76 9.04
CA ARG A 126 -15.77 2.59 10.06
C ARG A 126 -15.68 1.95 11.47
N PRO A 127 -16.65 1.12 11.92
CA PRO A 127 -16.52 0.33 13.14
C PRO A 127 -15.47 -0.79 13.09
N GLU A 128 -15.26 -1.43 11.94
CA GLU A 128 -14.28 -2.51 11.76
C GLU A 128 -12.85 -1.96 11.78
N HIS A 129 -12.62 -0.80 11.16
CA HIS A 129 -11.35 -0.08 11.30
C HIS A 129 -10.98 0.20 12.77
N ARG A 130 -11.97 0.55 13.61
CA ARG A 130 -11.75 0.74 15.06
C ARG A 130 -11.54 -0.55 15.84
N ARG A 131 -12.02 -1.70 15.35
CA ARG A 131 -11.79 -3.00 16.01
C ARG A 131 -10.40 -3.55 15.72
N SER A 132 -9.85 -3.28 14.54
CA SER A 132 -8.47 -3.64 14.21
C SER A 132 -7.45 -2.88 15.08
N ALA A 133 -7.80 -1.67 15.52
CA ALA A 133 -7.02 -0.82 16.43
C ALA A 133 -7.11 -1.20 17.93
N ARG A 134 -7.53 -2.42 18.27
CA ARG A 134 -7.72 -2.78 19.70
C ARG A 134 -6.35 -2.95 20.38
N PRO A 135 -6.09 -2.30 21.53
CA PRO A 135 -4.83 -2.45 22.24
C PRO A 135 -4.64 -3.89 22.73
N SER A 136 -3.43 -4.41 22.55
CA SER A 136 -2.98 -5.68 23.11
C SER A 136 -3.26 -5.71 24.62
N ALA A 137 -3.92 -6.76 25.10
CA ALA A 137 -4.31 -6.87 26.49
C ALA A 137 -3.05 -6.91 27.38
N ALA A 138 -2.89 -5.90 28.24
CA ALA A 138 -1.81 -5.88 29.23
C ALA A 138 -1.86 -7.15 30.11
N PRO A 139 -0.70 -7.75 30.44
CA PRO A 139 -0.67 -8.94 31.29
C PRO A 139 -1.19 -8.60 32.69
N ALA A 140 -2.11 -9.41 33.19
CA ALA A 140 -2.69 -9.29 34.51
C ALA A 140 -1.59 -9.30 35.59
N ALA A 141 -1.43 -8.19 36.30
CA ALA A 141 -0.57 -8.11 37.47
C ALA A 141 -1.13 -9.05 38.56
N ARG A 142 -0.34 -10.06 38.95
CA ARG A 142 -0.64 -10.89 40.11
C ARG A 142 -0.59 -10.02 41.37
N VAL A 143 -1.71 -9.99 42.08
CA VAL A 143 -1.83 -9.45 43.44
C VAL A 143 -0.96 -10.28 44.39
N ARG A 144 -0.14 -9.61 45.20
CA ARG A 144 0.48 -10.15 46.40
C ARG A 144 -0.11 -9.46 47.61
#